data_AF-A0A7T8K848-F1
#
_entry.id   AF-A0A7T8K848-F1
#
_cell.length_a   1.000
_cell.length_b   1.000
_cell.length_c   1.000
_cell.angle_alpha   90.00
_cell.angle_beta   90.00
_cell.angle_gamma   90.00
#
_symmetry.space_group_name_H-M   'P 1'
#
loop_
_entity.id
_entity.type
_entity.pdbx_description
1 polymer ?
#
loop_
_entity_poly.entity_id
_entity_poly.type
_entity_poly.pdbx_seq_one_letter_code
_entity_poly.pdbx_strand_id
1 'polypeptide(L)'
;MSEQEKKRQRAVDLLRAQVDPKVIATQIKVSLATVYNIRKGMDPIPRKSGTGRHNKKRSGEFLDLLQEDIKKGPTKSMRKMTAETKVAPSSSTGPSTRTWASRALSGHQSIC
;
A
#
# COMPACT_ATOMS: atom_id res chain seq x y z
N MET A 1 -0.77 -34.39 24.75
CA MET A 1 -1.76 -33.71 23.87
C MET A 1 -3.12 -34.37 24.07
N SER A 2 -4.15 -33.62 24.48
CA SER A 2 -5.51 -34.16 24.59
C SER A 2 -6.09 -34.49 23.22
N GLU A 3 -7.06 -35.41 23.16
CA GLU A 3 -7.72 -35.78 21.89
C GLU A 3 -8.44 -34.61 21.23
N GLN A 4 -8.99 -33.70 22.05
CA GLN A 4 -9.60 -32.47 21.56
C GLN A 4 -8.57 -31.54 20.92
N GLU A 5 -7.39 -31.40 21.55
CA GLU A 5 -6.32 -30.55 21.00
C GLU A 5 -5.77 -31.11 19.68
N LYS A 6 -5.66 -32.44 19.55
CA LYS A 6 -5.27 -33.08 18.28
C LYS A 6 -6.27 -32.79 17.17
N LYS A 7 -7.58 -32.85 17.45
CA LYS A 7 -8.63 -32.53 16.47
C LYS A 7 -8.61 -31.05 16.08
N ARG A 8 -8.42 -30.17 17.06
CA ARG A 8 -8.28 -28.72 16.84
C ARG A 8 -7.07 -28.41 15.96
N GLN A 9 -5.92 -29.01 16.26
CA GLN A 9 -4.71 -28.82 15.46
C GLN A 9 -4.91 -29.29 14.01
N ARG A 10 -5.47 -30.49 13.80
CA ARG A 10 -5.79 -30.98 12.45
C ARG A 10 -6.75 -30.05 11.70
N ALA A 11 -7.75 -29.49 12.38
CA ALA A 11 -8.67 -28.54 11.76
C ALA A 11 -7.94 -27.24 11.34
N VAL A 12 -7.03 -26.75 12.18
CA VAL A 12 -6.18 -25.59 11.87
C VAL A 12 -5.30 -25.86 10.65
N ASP A 13 -4.67 -27.04 10.58
CA ASP A 13 -3.79 -27.41 9.48
C ASP A 13 -4.57 -27.48 8.15
N LEU A 14 -5.75 -28.09 8.14
CA LEU A 14 -6.61 -28.15 6.95
C LEU A 14 -7.16 -26.78 6.55
N LEU A 15 -7.50 -25.92 7.51
CA LEU A 15 -7.92 -24.55 7.25
C LEU A 15 -6.78 -23.71 6.64
N ARG A 16 -5.53 -23.92 7.07
CA ARG A 16 -4.35 -23.28 6.46
C ARG A 16 -4.09 -23.76 5.05
N ALA A 17 -4.37 -25.04 4.77
CA ALA A 17 -4.31 -25.63 3.43
C ALA A 17 -5.48 -25.19 2.51
N GLN A 18 -6.35 -24.27 2.96
CA GLN A 18 -7.50 -23.75 2.21
C GLN A 18 -8.53 -24.82 1.81
N VAL A 19 -8.65 -25.90 2.59
CA VAL A 19 -9.70 -26.90 2.39
C VAL A 19 -11.05 -26.33 2.84
N ASP A 20 -12.12 -26.71 2.13
CA ASP A 20 -13.47 -26.25 2.46
C ASP A 20 -13.91 -26.66 3.87
N PRO A 21 -14.46 -25.73 4.69
CA PRO A 21 -14.90 -26.02 6.05
C PRO A 21 -15.92 -27.16 6.17
N LYS A 22 -16.74 -27.37 5.13
CA LYS A 22 -17.70 -28.48 5.06
C LYS A 22 -17.01 -29.84 5.02
N VAL A 23 -15.95 -29.96 4.22
CA VAL A 23 -15.15 -31.19 4.08
C VAL A 23 -14.40 -31.48 5.38
N ILE A 24 -13.85 -30.43 6.01
CA ILE A 24 -13.15 -30.54 7.30
C ILE A 24 -14.09 -31.06 8.40
N ALA A 25 -15.31 -30.52 8.46
CA ALA A 25 -16.31 -30.95 9.43
C ALA A 25 -16.63 -32.45 9.30
N THR A 26 -16.80 -32.95 8.07
CA THR A 26 -17.05 -34.37 7.80
C THR A 26 -15.84 -35.25 8.14
N GLN A 27 -14.62 -34.79 7.84
CA GLN A 27 -13.39 -35.57 8.01
C GLN A 27 -12.99 -35.71 9.49
N ILE A 28 -13.13 -34.65 10.28
CA ILE A 28 -12.74 -34.62 11.71
C ILE A 28 -13.93 -35.00 12.63
N LYS A 29 -15.14 -35.13 12.06
CA LYS A 29 -16.40 -35.40 12.78
C LYS A 29 -16.68 -34.34 13.86
N VAL A 30 -16.67 -33.07 13.45
CA VAL A 30 -16.95 -31.92 14.33
C VAL A 30 -18.05 -31.08 13.71
N SER A 31 -18.81 -30.36 14.52
CA SER A 31 -19.84 -29.45 14.00
C SER A 31 -19.21 -28.38 13.10
N LEU A 32 -19.96 -27.98 12.07
CA LEU A 32 -19.53 -26.92 11.16
C LEU A 32 -19.29 -25.59 11.91
N ALA A 33 -20.12 -25.30 12.91
CA ALA A 33 -19.97 -24.14 13.78
C ALA A 33 -18.61 -24.14 14.51
N THR A 34 -18.16 -25.30 15.00
CA THR A 34 -16.85 -25.42 15.63
C THR A 34 -15.72 -25.08 14.66
N VAL A 35 -15.81 -25.52 13.41
CA VAL A 35 -14.79 -25.19 12.38
C VAL A 35 -14.75 -23.69 12.11
N TYR A 36 -15.90 -23.02 12.02
CA TYR A 36 -15.96 -21.56 11.85
C TYR A 36 -15.44 -20.80 13.08
N ASN A 37 -15.70 -21.28 14.30
CA ASN A 37 -15.17 -20.69 15.52
C ASN A 37 -13.64 -20.82 15.58
N ILE A 38 -13.10 -21.98 15.18
CA ILE A 38 -11.65 -22.17 15.06
C ILE A 38 -11.08 -21.19 14.02
N ARG A 39 -11.69 -21.10 12.83
CA ARG A 39 -11.27 -20.17 11.77
C ARG A 39 -11.27 -18.72 12.24
N LYS A 40 -12.24 -18.30 13.05
CA LYS A 40 -12.33 -16.94 13.60
C LYS A 40 -11.22 -16.64 14.60
N GLY A 41 -10.78 -17.63 15.36
CA GLY A 41 -9.69 -17.51 16.34
C GLY A 41 -8.29 -17.74 15.77
N MET A 42 -8.16 -17.99 14.46
CA MET A 42 -6.87 -18.12 13.80
C MET A 42 -6.32 -16.74 13.47
N ASP A 43 -5.01 -16.56 13.67
CA ASP A 43 -4.33 -15.36 13.19
C ASP A 43 -4.49 -15.24 11.66
N PRO A 44 -4.73 -14.02 11.16
CA PRO A 44 -4.81 -13.81 9.72
C PRO A 44 -3.52 -14.30 9.06
N ILE A 45 -3.67 -15.03 7.96
CA ILE A 45 -2.53 -15.50 7.17
C ILE A 45 -1.69 -14.28 6.80
N PRO A 46 -0.40 -14.23 7.18
CA PRO A 46 0.44 -13.08 6.88
C PRO A 46 0.52 -12.94 5.36
N ARG A 47 -0.07 -11.87 4.84
CA ARG A 47 0.03 -11.54 3.42
C ARG A 47 1.34 -10.80 3.21
N LYS A 48 2.04 -11.10 2.11
CA LYS A 48 3.14 -10.24 1.67
C LYS A 48 2.58 -8.83 1.49
N SER A 49 3.27 -7.84 2.06
CA SER A 49 2.98 -6.43 1.79
C SER A 49 2.92 -6.23 0.28
N GLY A 50 1.89 -5.54 -0.19
CA GLY A 50 1.79 -5.22 -1.61
C GLY A 50 2.96 -4.35 -2.08
N THR A 51 3.02 -4.10 -3.38
CA THR A 51 3.93 -3.11 -3.97
C THR A 51 3.48 -1.69 -3.58
N GLY A 52 3.58 -1.35 -2.30
CA GLY A 52 3.40 0.02 -1.84
C GLY A 52 4.40 0.91 -2.56
N ARG A 53 3.96 2.07 -3.05
CA ARG A 53 4.89 3.02 -3.69
C ARG A 53 5.92 3.47 -2.66
N HIS A 54 7.19 3.16 -2.90
CA HIS A 54 8.26 3.67 -2.06
C HIS A 54 8.46 5.17 -2.34
N ASN A 55 8.25 6.01 -1.32
CA ASN A 55 8.50 7.44 -1.45
C ASN A 55 10.00 7.71 -1.28
N LYS A 56 10.73 7.79 -2.41
CA LYS A 56 12.18 8.08 -2.43
C LYS A 56 12.56 9.34 -1.65
N LYS A 57 11.67 10.34 -1.56
CA LYS A 57 11.88 11.60 -0.80
C LYS A 57 11.81 11.42 0.72
N ARG A 58 11.45 10.23 1.20
CA ARG A 58 11.42 9.83 2.62
C ARG A 58 12.16 8.50 2.82
N SER A 59 13.09 8.18 1.92
CA SER A 59 14.00 7.06 2.15
C SER A 59 14.91 7.38 3.33
N GLY A 60 15.33 6.36 4.09
CA GLY A 60 16.27 6.53 5.20
C GLY A 60 17.55 7.23 4.75
N GLU A 61 18.12 6.77 3.63
CA GLU A 61 19.31 7.35 3.01
C GLU A 61 19.17 8.87 2.73
N PHE A 62 18.00 9.32 2.27
CA PHE A 62 17.76 10.74 2.05
C PHE A 62 17.70 11.54 3.36
N LEU A 63 17.10 10.97 4.40
CA LEU A 63 17.04 11.62 5.72
C LEU A 63 18.43 11.68 6.36
N ASP A 64 19.25 10.66 6.18
CA ASP A 64 20.62 10.62 6.69
C ASP A 64 21.48 11.70 6.02
N LEU A 65 21.41 11.84 4.69
CA LEU A 65 22.09 12.92 3.96
C LEU A 65 21.65 14.31 4.42
N LEU A 66 20.34 14.53 4.58
CA LEU A 66 19.83 15.80 5.10
C LEU A 66 20.32 16.08 6.52
N GLN A 67 20.40 15.06 7.37
CA GLN A 67 20.87 15.22 8.74
C GLN A 67 22.35 15.61 8.79
N GLU A 68 23.18 15.05 7.91
CA GLU A 68 24.59 15.46 7.78
C GLU A 68 24.73 16.91 7.32
N ASP A 69 23.92 17.35 6.36
CA ASP A 69 23.99 18.72 5.84
C ASP A 69 23.54 19.75 6.88
N ILE A 70 22.52 19.42 7.69
CA ILE A 70 22.09 20.26 8.82
C ILE A 70 23.21 20.36 9.87
N LYS A 71 23.90 19.26 10.17
CA LYS A 71 25.04 19.27 11.12
C LYS A 71 26.21 20.13 10.60
N LYS A 72 26.50 20.07 9.29
CA LYS A 72 27.57 20.87 8.67
C LYS A 72 27.24 22.36 8.61
N GLY A 73 25.97 22.73 8.54
CA GLY A 73 25.55 24.13 8.42
C GLY A 73 24.14 24.36 8.96
N PRO A 74 23.96 24.58 10.28
CA PRO A 74 22.64 24.69 10.89
C PRO A 74 21.85 25.93 10.45
N THR A 75 22.53 26.94 9.91
CA THR A 75 21.94 28.18 9.38
C THR A 75 21.68 28.13 7.87
N LYS A 76 22.02 27.04 7.18
CA LYS A 76 21.72 26.89 5.75
C LYS A 76 20.21 26.89 5.54
N SER A 77 19.74 27.64 4.54
CA SER A 77 18.34 27.63 4.17
C SER A 77 17.95 26.33 3.46
N MET A 78 16.71 25.89 3.62
CA MET A 78 16.17 24.69 2.95
C MET A 78 16.40 24.71 1.44
N ARG A 79 16.27 25.89 0.79
CA ARG A 79 16.51 26.04 -0.65
C ARG A 79 17.93 25.66 -1.07
N LYS A 80 18.94 26.01 -0.26
CA LYS A 80 20.34 25.64 -0.54
C LYS A 80 20.58 24.14 -0.33
N MET A 81 20.03 23.57 0.74
CA MET A 81 20.15 22.12 1.00
C MET A 81 19.44 21.26 -0.06
N THR A 82 18.30 21.72 -0.60
CA THR A 82 17.62 21.05 -1.72
C THR A 82 18.35 21.18 -3.07
N ALA A 83 19.27 22.13 -3.22
CA ALA A 83 20.10 22.22 -4.42
C ALA A 83 21.29 21.25 -4.35
N GLU A 84 21.83 21.03 -3.15
CA GLU A 84 22.92 20.08 -2.87
C GLU A 84 22.42 18.62 -2.95
N THR A 85 21.21 18.35 -2.44
CA THR A 85 20.54 17.05 -2.57
C THR A 85 19.84 16.97 -3.93
N LYS A 86 20.26 16.06 -4.83
CA LYS A 86 19.71 15.88 -6.21
C LYS A 86 18.25 15.35 -6.25
N VAL A 87 17.37 15.82 -5.38
CA VAL A 87 15.95 15.48 -5.36
C VAL A 87 15.20 16.59 -6.06
N ALA A 88 15.01 16.44 -7.38
CA ALA A 88 14.23 17.39 -8.14
C ALA A 88 12.80 17.51 -7.56
N PRO A 89 12.20 18.71 -7.49
CA PRO A 89 10.77 18.82 -7.32
C PRO A 89 10.14 18.09 -8.50
N SER A 90 9.15 17.24 -8.22
CA SER A 90 8.42 16.55 -9.28
C SER A 90 7.73 17.62 -10.11
N SER A 91 8.24 17.91 -11.30
CA SER A 91 7.43 18.50 -12.34
C SER A 91 6.36 17.46 -12.68
N SER A 92 5.17 17.61 -12.09
CA SER A 92 3.98 17.00 -12.66
C SER A 92 3.63 17.76 -13.94
N THR A 93 4.49 17.65 -14.95
CA THR A 93 4.19 18.06 -16.32
C THR A 93 3.39 16.93 -16.95
N GLY A 94 2.12 16.84 -16.56
CA GLY A 94 1.09 16.47 -17.53
C GLY A 94 0.60 17.77 -18.18
N PRO A 95 0.28 17.80 -19.47
CA PRO A 95 -0.34 18.98 -20.05
C PRO A 95 -1.71 19.18 -19.39
N SER A 96 -1.82 20.23 -18.59
CA SER A 96 -3.11 20.72 -18.08
C SER A 96 -3.84 21.41 -19.22
N THR A 97 -4.56 20.64 -20.04
CA THR A 97 -5.51 21.20 -21.00
C THR A 97 -6.80 21.56 -20.27
N ARG A 98 -6.80 22.71 -19.59
CA ARG A 98 -8.06 23.37 -19.21
C ARG A 98 -7.89 24.89 -19.26
N THR A 99 -7.66 25.41 -20.45
CA THR A 99 -7.89 26.82 -20.79
C THR A 99 -9.33 26.95 -21.32
N TRP A 100 -10.24 27.43 -20.46
CA TRP A 100 -11.63 27.78 -20.82
C TRP A 100 -11.75 29.25 -21.27
N ALA A 101 -10.82 29.73 -22.09
CA ALA A 101 -10.81 31.10 -22.55
C ALA A 101 -10.45 31.17 -24.04
N SER A 102 -11.34 30.63 -24.89
CA SER A 102 -11.40 30.89 -26.34
C SER A 102 -12.72 30.36 -26.90
N ARG A 103 -13.83 31.00 -26.52
CA ARG A 103 -15.10 30.87 -27.24
C ARG A 103 -15.74 32.25 -27.38
N ALA A 104 -15.04 33.13 -28.09
CA ALA A 104 -15.60 34.32 -28.69
C ALA A 104 -14.84 34.55 -29.99
N LEU A 105 -15.56 34.88 -31.07
CA LEU A 105 -15.08 35.17 -32.42
C LEU A 105 -15.00 33.97 -33.38
N SER A 106 -16.16 33.37 -33.66
CA SER A 106 -16.45 32.88 -35.01
C SER A 106 -17.89 33.24 -35.35
N GLY A 107 -18.07 34.40 -35.99
CA GLY A 107 -19.39 34.86 -36.43
C GLY A 107 -19.25 36.00 -37.44
N HIS A 108 -19.45 35.65 -38.72
CA HIS A 108 -19.78 36.53 -39.85
C HIS A 108 -18.68 37.44 -40.42
N GLN A 109 -17.97 36.91 -41.42
CA GLN A 109 -17.77 37.67 -42.66
C GLN A 109 -18.58 36.97 -43.76
N SER A 110 -19.56 37.67 -44.32
CA SER A 110 -20.10 37.36 -45.65
C SER A 110 -20.09 38.66 -46.45
N ILE A 111 -19.47 38.56 -47.60
CA ILE A 111 -19.32 39.53 -48.68
C ILE A 111 -20.69 39.83 -49.30
N CYS A 112 -20.98 41.12 -49.49
CA CYS A 112 -21.48 41.77 -50.71
C CYS A 112 -21.44 43.29 -50.48
#